data_AF-A0A950QW81-F1
#
_entry.id   AF-A0A950QW81-F1
#
_cell.length_a   1.000
_cell.length_b   1.000
_cell.length_c   1.000
_cell.angle_alpha   90.00
_cell.angle_beta   90.00
_cell.angle_gamma   90.00
#
_symmetry.space_group_name_H-M   'P 1'
#
loop_
_entity.id
_entity.type
_entity.pdbx_description
1 polymer ?
#
loop_
_entity_poly.entity_id
_entity_poly.type
_entity_poly.pdbx_seq_one_letter_code
_entity_poly.pdbx_strand_id
1 'polypeptide(L)'
;MVVEQTSRGERAYDIYSRLLKENIIFLGTPIDDNVANLIIAQMLFLAAEDPERDISLYINSPGGSITAGLAMLDTMRLVEPDIV
;
A
#
# COMPACT_ATOMS: atom_id res chain seq x y z
N MET A 1 6.58 8.74 14.19
CA MET A 1 5.56 8.49 15.23
C MET A 1 4.63 9.68 15.24
N VAL A 2 3.44 9.56 14.66
CA VAL A 2 2.42 10.61 14.66
C VAL A 2 1.40 10.20 15.72
N VAL A 3 1.13 11.08 16.68
CA VAL A 3 0.28 10.80 17.85
C VAL A 3 -1.07 11.45 17.61
N GLU A 4 -2.12 10.65 17.47
CA GLU A 4 -3.50 11.13 17.46
C GLU A 4 -4.16 10.77 18.80
N GLN A 5 -4.60 11.77 19.56
CA GLN A 5 -5.29 11.57 20.83
C GLN A 5 -6.75 11.23 20.58
N THR A 6 -7.20 10.05 21.02
CA THR A 6 -8.63 9.73 21.15
C THR A 6 -8.96 9.42 22.60
N SER A 7 -10.17 9.81 23.04
CA SER A 7 -10.61 9.88 24.45
C SER A 7 -10.75 8.53 25.17
N ARG A 8 -10.19 7.43 24.67
CA ARG A 8 -10.40 6.08 25.20
C ARG A 8 -9.20 5.13 25.09
N GLY A 9 -7.97 5.66 25.15
CA GLY A 9 -6.75 4.89 25.33
C GLY A 9 -5.77 5.00 24.15
N GLU A 10 -4.48 5.13 24.47
CA GLU A 10 -3.39 5.22 23.50
C GLU A 10 -3.31 3.95 22.65
N ARG A 11 -3.77 4.05 21.39
CA ARG A 11 -3.40 3.10 20.34
C ARG A 11 -2.56 3.87 19.34
N ALA A 12 -1.25 3.63 19.33
CA ALA A 12 -0.36 4.13 18.30
C ALA A 12 -0.82 3.57 16.95
N TYR A 13 -1.59 4.35 16.19
CA TYR A 13 -1.85 4.04 14.79
C TYR A 13 -0.68 4.55 13.97
N ASP A 14 -0.08 3.64 13.21
CA ASP A 14 0.89 4.01 12.19
C ASP A 14 0.15 4.80 11.11
N ILE A 15 0.67 5.96 10.72
CA ILE A 15 0.02 6.87 9.75
C ILE A 15 -0.31 6.14 8.44
N TYR A 16 0.48 5.13 8.10
CA TYR A 16 0.26 4.25 6.94
C TYR A 16 -1.05 3.46 7.02
N SER A 17 -1.48 3.00 8.20
CA SER A 17 -2.76 2.32 8.35
C SER A 17 -3.95 3.26 8.14
N ARG A 18 -3.78 4.55 8.43
CA ARG A 18 -4.80 5.57 8.15
C ARG A 18 -4.87 5.87 6.65
N LEU A 19 -3.71 5.97 5.99
CA LEU A 19 -3.61 6.13 4.54
C LEU A 19 -4.23 4.94 3.80
N LEU A 20 -3.95 3.71 4.25
CA LEU A 20 -4.48 2.50 3.62
C LEU A 20 -6.02 2.49 3.62
N LYS A 21 -6.67 2.93 4.71
CA LYS A 21 -8.13 3.09 4.77
C LYS A 21 -8.69 4.10 3.77
N GLU A 22 -7.86 5.03 3.31
CA GLU A 22 -8.23 6.00 2.27
C GLU A 22 -7.84 5.52 0.86
N ASN A 23 -7.49 4.23 0.71
CA ASN A 23 -6.97 3.60 -0.51
C ASN A 23 -5.62 4.18 -0.97
N ILE A 24 -4.77 4.58 -0.02
CA ILE A 24 -3.45 5.12 -0.31
C ILE A 24 -2.37 4.12 0.11
N ILE A 25 -1.55 3.68 -0.85
CA ILE A 25 -0.38 2.83 -0.66
C ILE A 25 0.89 3.67 -0.90
N PHE A 26 1.90 3.52 -0.03
CA PHE A 26 3.17 4.24 -0.14
C PHE A 26 4.36 3.30 -0.29
N LEU A 27 5.12 3.47 -1.36
CA LEU A 27 6.38 2.77 -1.62
C LEU A 27 7.55 3.74 -1.42
N GLY A 28 8.09 3.77 -0.20
CA GLY A 28 9.15 4.70 0.20
C GLY A 28 10.55 4.10 0.32
N THR A 29 10.72 2.81 0.02
CA THR A 29 11.94 2.04 0.28
C THR A 29 12.44 1.37 -0.99
N PRO A 30 13.70 0.90 -1.01
CA PRO A 30 14.16 0.00 -2.07
C PRO A 30 13.21 -1.20 -2.22
N ILE A 31 13.05 -1.66 -3.46
CA ILE A 31 12.16 -2.77 -3.79
C ILE A 31 12.91 -4.09 -3.57
N ASP A 32 12.53 -4.85 -2.56
CA ASP A 32 12.92 -6.24 -2.38
C ASP A 32 11.66 -7.13 -2.32
N ASP A 33 11.85 -8.44 -2.19
CA ASP A 33 10.74 -9.39 -2.18
C ASP A 33 9.80 -9.19 -0.99
N ASN A 34 10.30 -8.69 0.15
CA ASN A 34 9.46 -8.43 1.33
C ASN A 34 8.58 -7.21 1.11
N VAL A 35 9.18 -6.11 0.62
CA VAL A 35 8.46 -4.87 0.31
C VAL A 35 7.43 -5.11 -0.78
N ALA A 36 7.80 -5.82 -1.85
CA ALA A 36 6.86 -6.15 -2.92
C ALA A 36 5.68 -6.99 -2.41
N ASN A 37 5.93 -8.03 -1.61
CA ASN A 37 4.86 -8.84 -1.03
C ASN A 37 3.90 -8.02 -0.14
N LEU A 38 4.42 -7.05 0.63
CA LEU A 38 3.58 -6.16 1.43
C LEU A 38 2.69 -5.26 0.56
N ILE A 39 3.25 -4.69 -0.51
CA ILE A 39 2.53 -3.82 -1.44
C ILE A 39 1.47 -4.60 -2.22
N ILE A 40 1.79 -5.81 -2.67
CA ILE A 40 0.85 -6.73 -3.32
C ILE A 40 -0.29 -7.08 -2.37
N ALA A 41 0.00 -7.44 -1.11
CA ALA A 41 -1.03 -7.76 -0.13
C ALA A 41 -1.97 -6.58 0.14
N GLN A 42 -1.44 -5.35 0.18
CA GLN A 42 -2.25 -4.14 0.33
C GLN A 42 -3.16 -3.91 -0.88
N MET A 43 -2.66 -4.07 -2.11
CA MET A 43 -3.49 -3.94 -3.31
C MET A 43 -4.63 -4.96 -3.34
N LEU A 44 -4.34 -6.23 -3.05
CA LEU A 44 -5.35 -7.29 -3.02
C LEU A 44 -6.38 -7.07 -1.91
N PHE A 45 -5.94 -6.57 -0.75
CA PHE A 45 -6.83 -6.23 0.35
C PHE A 45 -7.82 -5.13 -0.05
N LEU A 46 -7.34 -4.03 -0.63
CA LEU A 46 -8.19 -2.92 -1.05
C LEU A 46 -9.15 -3.32 -2.17
N ALA A 47 -8.65 -4.08 -3.17
CA ALA A 47 -9.49 -4.59 -4.25
C ALA A 47 -10.60 -5.54 -3.76
N ALA A 48 -10.37 -6.28 -2.68
CA ALA A 48 -11.39 -7.13 -2.07
C ALA A 48 -12.37 -6.33 -1.18
N GLU A 49 -11.95 -5.19 -0.63
CA GLU A 49 -12.79 -4.33 0.22
C GLU A 49 -13.74 -3.48 -0.62
N ASP A 50 -13.24 -2.85 -1.68
CA ASP A 50 -14.03 -2.03 -2.60
C ASP A 50 -13.40 -2.04 -4.02
N PRO A 51 -13.87 -2.93 -4.93
CA PRO A 51 -13.29 -3.08 -6.26
C PRO A 51 -13.55 -1.89 -7.19
N GLU A 52 -14.51 -1.01 -6.87
CA GLU A 52 -14.84 0.16 -7.70
C GLU A 52 -14.03 1.41 -7.29
N ARG A 53 -13.30 1.36 -6.17
CA ARG A 53 -12.58 2.50 -5.63
C ARG A 53 -11.09 2.45 -5.98
N ASP A 54 -10.64 3.48 -6.69
CA ASP A 54 -9.24 3.63 -7.11
C ASP A 54 -8.24 3.56 -5.94
N ILE A 55 -7.07 2.98 -6.24
CA ILE A 55 -5.94 2.86 -5.32
C ILE A 55 -4.88 3.87 -5.72
N SER A 56 -4.56 4.82 -4.83
CA SER A 56 -3.48 5.79 -5.05
C SER A 56 -2.14 5.20 -4.62
N LEU A 57 -1.21 5.02 -5.57
CA LEU A 57 0.12 4.47 -5.31
C LEU A 57 1.20 5.55 -5.38
N TYR A 58 1.68 5.98 -4.21
CA TYR A 58 2.77 6.95 -4.13
C TYR A 58 4.13 6.24 -4.16
N ILE A 59 4.95 6.57 -5.15
CA ILE A 59 6.26 5.94 -5.36
C ILE A 59 7.39 6.93 -5.08
N ASN A 60 8.20 6.61 -4.08
CA ASN A 60 9.49 7.25 -3.79
C ASN A 60 10.51 6.16 -3.49
N SER A 61 10.96 5.47 -4.53
CA SER A 61 11.90 4.35 -4.42
C SER A 61 13.09 4.55 -5.35
N PRO A 62 14.32 4.22 -4.92
CA PRO A 62 15.48 4.15 -5.81
C PRO A 62 15.44 2.94 -6.76
N GLY A 63 14.37 2.13 -6.71
CA GLY A 63 14.27 0.85 -7.42
C GLY A 63 14.77 -0.32 -6.56
N GLY A 64 15.13 -1.43 -7.21
CA GLY A 64 15.62 -2.63 -6.53
C GLY A 64 15.52 -3.88 -7.39
N SER A 65 15.00 -4.96 -6.80
CA SER A 65 14.78 -6.25 -7.47
C SER A 65 13.79 -6.11 -8.62
N ILE A 66 14.24 -6.48 -9.83
CA ILE A 66 13.42 -6.43 -11.05
C ILE A 66 12.25 -7.40 -10.94
N THR A 67 12.48 -8.61 -10.43
CA THR A 67 11.41 -9.63 -10.28
C THR A 67 10.35 -9.20 -9.27
N ALA A 68 10.77 -8.56 -8.17
CA ALA A 68 9.85 -8.01 -7.18
C ALA A 68 9.00 -6.87 -7.77
N GLY A 69 9.63 -5.97 -8.55
CA GLY A 69 8.92 -4.92 -9.28
C GLY A 69 7.95 -5.47 -10.33
N LEU A 70 8.31 -6.54 -11.03
CA LEU A 70 7.42 -7.21 -11.99
C LEU A 70 6.23 -7.85 -11.29
N ALA A 71 6.42 -8.49 -10.13
CA ALA A 71 5.31 -9.07 -9.37
C ALA A 71 4.29 -8.00 -8.91
N MET A 72 4.79 -6.83 -8.50
CA MET A 72 3.93 -5.68 -8.22
C MET A 72 3.18 -5.24 -9.48
N LEU A 73 3.88 -5.06 -10.61
CA LEU A 73 3.28 -4.64 -11.87
C LEU A 73 2.19 -5.61 -12.38
N ASP A 74 2.42 -6.91 -12.24
CA ASP A 74 1.44 -7.93 -12.61
C ASP A 74 0.21 -7.84 -11.70
N THR A 75 0.39 -7.61 -10.41
CA THR A 75 -0.71 -7.39 -9.46
C THR A 75 -1.48 -6.12 -9.79
N MET A 76 -0.79 -5.03 -10.13
CA MET A 76 -1.42 -3.76 -10.53
C MET A 76 -2.34 -3.92 -11.74
N ARG A 77 -2.03 -4.86 -12.65
CA ARG A 77 -2.84 -5.17 -13.84
C ARG A 77 -3.92 -6.23 -13.60
N LEU A 78 -3.84 -6.94 -12.48
CA LEU A 78 -4.76 -8.01 -12.12
C LEU A 78 -5.96 -7.49 -11.34
N VAL A 79 -5.73 -6.51 -10.46
CA VAL A 79 -6.80 -5.96 -9.60
C VAL A 79 -7.79 -5.13 -10.42
N GLU A 80 -9.07 -5.15 -10.00
CA GLU A 80 -10.14 -4.39 -10.65
C GLU A 80 -10.02 -2.87 -10.46
N PRO A 81 -9.65 -2.35 -9.26
CA PRO A 81 -9.42 -0.92 -9.08
C PRO A 81 -8.35 -0.36 -10.02
N ASP A 82 -8.60 0.83 -10.55
CA ASP A 82 -7.57 1.60 -11.22
C ASP A 82 -6.50 2.03 -10.21
N ILE A 83 -5.23 1.97 -10.64
CA ILE A 83 -4.10 2.42 -9.83
C ILE A 83 -3.58 3.74 -10.36
N VAL A 84 -3.60 4.76 -9.50
CA VAL A 84 -3.38 6.17 -9.82
C VAL A 84 -2.14 6.74 -9.15
#